data_AF-A0AAE0W7B0-F1
#
_entry.id   AF-A0AAE0W7B0-F1
#
_cell.length_a   1.000
_cell.length_b   1.000
_cell.length_c   1.000
_cell.angle_alpha   90.00
_cell.angle_beta   90.00
_cell.angle_gamma   90.00
#
_symmetry.space_group_name_H-M   'P 1'
#
loop_
_entity.id
_entity.type
_entity.pdbx_description
1 polymer ?
#
loop_
_entity_poly.entity_id
_entity_poly.type
_entity_poly.pdbx_seq_one_letter_code
_entity_poly.pdbx_strand_id
1 'polypeptide(L)' 'MVEPKQVKMWGLVFIVSLFFVLALAKEPLDVADIEDLATLILNKRNMDFINGGSGRMRTVQDNVEAFGRSDYQCRI' A
#
# COMPACT_ATOMS: atom_id res chain seq x y z
N MET A 1 -12.97 21.78 -20.74
CA MET A 1 -11.90 20.77 -20.79
C MET A 1 -10.93 21.07 -19.65
N VAL A 2 -10.79 20.18 -18.66
CA VAL A 2 -9.88 20.40 -17.53
C VAL A 2 -8.46 20.17 -18.01
N GLU A 3 -7.55 21.10 -17.73
CA GLU A 3 -6.16 20.95 -18.15
C GLU A 3 -5.51 19.73 -17.46
N PRO A 4 -4.71 18.92 -18.16
CA PRO A 4 -4.07 17.73 -17.59
C PRO A 4 -3.15 18.04 -16.39
N LYS A 5 -2.69 19.28 -16.24
CA LYS A 5 -1.96 19.76 -15.05
C LYS A 5 -2.87 19.91 -13.83
N GLN A 6 -4.10 20.41 -14.02
CA GLN A 6 -5.07 20.50 -12.95
C GLN A 6 -5.49 19.12 -12.46
N VAL A 7 -5.75 18.15 -13.35
CA VAL A 7 -6.11 16.78 -12.96
C VAL A 7 -5.04 16.13 -12.06
N LYS A 8 -3.76 16.31 -12.38
CA LYS A 8 -2.65 15.81 -11.56
C LYS A 8 -2.56 16.49 -10.18
N MET A 9 -2.84 17.78 -10.13
CA MET A 9 -2.84 18.56 -8.88
C MET A 9 -3.99 18.14 -7.96
N TRP A 10 -5.20 17.98 -8.52
CA TRP A 10 -6.37 17.50 -7.76
C TRP A 10 -6.18 16.06 -7.27
N GLY A 11 -5.58 15.19 -8.08
CA GLY A 11 -5.21 13.83 -7.66
C GLY A 11 -4.24 13.83 -6.47
N LEU A 12 -3.20 14.67 -6.53
CA LEU A 12 -2.24 14.80 -5.42
C LEU A 12 -2.90 15.35 -4.14
N VAL A 13 -3.76 16.36 -4.27
CA VAL A 13 -4.50 16.93 -3.13
C VAL A 13 -5.42 15.88 -2.49
N PHE A 14 -6.17 15.12 -3.29
CA PHE A 14 -7.02 14.04 -2.81
C PHE A 14 -6.23 12.99 -2.02
N ILE A 15 -5.08 12.56 -2.54
CA ILE A 15 -4.20 11.58 -1.88
C ILE A 15 -3.68 12.11 -0.54
N VAL A 16 -3.15 13.34 -0.51
CA VAL A 16 -2.63 13.94 0.73
C VAL A 16 -3.73 14.11 1.76
N SER A 17 -4.92 14.54 1.35
CA SER A 17 -6.08 14.65 2.23
C SER A 17 -6.54 13.29 2.77
N LEU A 18 -6.50 12.24 1.95
CA LEU A 18 -6.84 10.88 2.37
C LEU A 18 -5.86 10.35 3.42
N PHE A 19 -4.54 10.49 3.20
CA PHE A 19 -3.53 10.13 4.20
C PHE A 19 -3.67 10.94 5.49
N PHE A 20 -4.01 12.23 5.40
CA PHE A 20 -4.25 13.07 6.57
C PHE A 20 -5.46 12.60 7.39
N VAL A 21 -6.57 12.23 6.73
CA VAL A 21 -7.76 11.68 7.39
C VAL A 21 -7.43 10.32 8.02
N LEU A 22 -6.72 9.45 7.32
CA LEU A 22 -6.32 8.14 7.83
C LEU A 22 -5.36 8.26 9.03
N ALA A 23 -4.41 9.19 8.99
CA ALA A 23 -3.53 9.49 10.12
C ALA A 23 -4.29 10.04 11.34
N LEU A 24 -5.37 10.80 11.12
CA LEU A 24 -6.24 11.31 12.18
C LEU A 24 -7.20 10.26 12.74
N ALA A 25 -7.57 9.25 11.95
CA ALA A 25 -8.55 8.24 12.33
C ALA A 25 -8.12 7.39 13.54
N LYS A 26 -6.83 7.39 13.93
CA LYS A 26 -6.24 6.57 15.02
C LYS A 26 -6.47 5.07 14.92
N GLU A 27 -7.18 4.60 13.90
CA GLU A 27 -7.31 3.18 13.59
C GLU A 27 -6.10 2.75 12.76
N PRO A 28 -5.47 1.61 13.10
CA PRO A 28 -4.43 1.07 12.26
C PRO A 28 -5.04 0.70 10.90
N LEU A 29 -4.56 1.34 9.84
CA LEU A 29 -4.79 0.85 8.48
C LEU A 29 -4.27 -0.58 8.40
N ASP A 30 -5.09 -1.49 7.89
CA ASP A 30 -4.60 -2.83 7.59
C ASP A 30 -3.57 -2.73 6.46
N VAL A 31 -2.60 -3.65 6.46
CA VAL A 31 -1.57 -3.69 5.41
C VAL A 31 -2.22 -3.88 4.04
N ALA A 32 -3.34 -4.61 3.98
CA ALA A 32 -4.15 -4.76 2.77
C ALA A 32 -4.69 -3.42 2.23
N ASP A 33 -5.17 -2.54 3.12
CA ASP A 33 -5.69 -1.21 2.72
C ASP A 33 -4.56 -0.33 2.14
N ILE A 34 -3.36 -0.45 2.70
CA ILE A 34 -2.18 0.29 2.22
C ILE A 34 -1.76 -0.20 0.84
N GLU A 35 -1.78 -1.50 0.60
CA GLU A 35 -1.48 -2.08 -0.71
C GLU A 35 -2.49 -1.63 -1.78
N ASP A 36 -3.79 -1.65 -1.46
CA ASP A 36 -4.85 -1.18 -2.36
C ASP A 36 -4.70 0.31 -2.68
N LEU A 37 -4.44 1.14 -1.67
CA LEU A 37 -4.16 2.57 -1.88
C LEU A 37 -2.93 2.80 -2.76
N ALA A 38 -1.88 1.99 -2.60
CA ALA A 38 -0.68 2.10 -3.41
C ALA A 38 -0.95 1.82 -4.90
N THR A 39 -1.86 0.91 -5.24
CA THR A 39 -2.24 0.62 -6.64
C THR A 39 -2.89 1.80 -7.36
N LEU A 40 -3.54 2.71 -6.62
CA LEU A 40 -4.19 3.90 -7.17
C LEU A 40 -3.19 5.01 -7.52
N ILE A 41 -2.01 4.98 -6.89
CA ILE A 41 -1.01 6.06 -6.95
C ILE A 41 0.15 5.67 -7.85
N LEU A 42 0.65 4.45 -7.68
CA LEU A 42 1.82 3.96 -8.40
C LEU A 42 1.40 3.37 -9.74
N ASN A 43 2.22 3.62 -10.76
CA ASN A 43 2.02 2.95 -12.03
C ASN A 43 2.23 1.43 -11.86
N LYS A 44 1.59 0.64 -12.73
CA LYS A 44 1.64 -0.82 -12.68
C LYS A 44 3.06 -1.38 -12.60
N ARG A 45 4.03 -0.82 -13.34
CA ARG A 45 5.42 -1.32 -13.32
C ARG A 45 6.07 -1.15 -11.95
N ASN A 46 5.83 -0.01 -11.29
CA ASN A 46 6.37 0.23 -9.94
C ASN A 46 5.67 -0.67 -8.92
N MET A 47 4.35 -0.88 -9.05
CA MET A 47 3.62 -1.85 -8.23
C MET A 47 4.14 -3.27 -8.41
N ASP A 48 4.34 -3.72 -9.66
CA ASP A 48 4.86 -5.05 -9.97
C ASP A 48 6.29 -5.26 -9.43
N PHE A 49 7.09 -4.19 -9.34
CA PHE A 49 8.43 -4.25 -8.76
C PHE A 49 8.40 -4.33 -7.23
N ILE A 50 7.54 -3.54 -6.58
CA ILE A 50 7.43 -3.48 -5.11
C ILE A 50 6.76 -4.75 -4.56
N ASN A 51 5.64 -5.17 -5.16
CA ASN A 51 4.91 -6.37 -4.76
C ASN A 51 5.51 -7.65 -5.34
N GLY A 52 6.52 -7.51 -6.21
CA GLY A 52 7.19 -8.61 -6.86
C GLY A 52 8.11 -9.40 -5.93
N GLY A 53 8.53 -10.56 -6.40
CA GLY A 53 9.41 -11.48 -5.70
C GLY A 53 9.91 -12.55 -6.66
N SER A 54 10.75 -13.45 -6.17
CA SER A 54 11.42 -14.42 -7.05
C SER A 54 10.48 -15.54 -7.50
N GLY A 55 10.55 -15.89 -8.79
CA GLY A 55 9.85 -17.04 -9.37
C GLY A 55 8.33 -16.94 -9.28
N ARG A 56 7.69 -17.90 -8.59
CA ARG A 56 6.23 -17.97 -8.41
C ARG A 56 5.75 -17.39 -7.07
N MET A 57 6.55 -16.54 -6.41
CA MET A 57 6.20 -15.91 -5.12
C MET A 57 6.04 -16.87 -3.93
N ARG A 58 6.39 -18.16 -4.08
CA ARG A 58 6.17 -19.18 -3.03
C ARG A 58 6.81 -18.81 -1.70
N THR A 59 8.05 -18.31 -1.72
CA THR A 59 8.74 -17.87 -0.50
C THR A 59 8.09 -16.66 0.17
N VAL A 60 7.47 -15.77 -0.61
CA VAL A 60 6.73 -14.63 -0.05
C VAL A 60 5.49 -15.13 0.68
N GLN A 61 4.76 -16.08 0.09
CA GLN A 61 3.61 -16.72 0.73
C GLN A 61 4.03 -17.48 2.01
N ASP A 62 5.11 -18.26 1.94
CA ASP A 62 5.62 -19.00 3.10
C ASP A 62 6.00 -18.05 4.26
N ASN A 63 6.57 -16.88 3.96
CA ASN A 63 6.89 -15.87 4.96
C ASN A 63 5.63 -15.31 5.63
N VAL A 64 4.59 -14.96 4.86
CA VAL A 64 3.33 -14.45 5.41
C VAL A 64 2.66 -15.51 6.31
N GLU A 65 2.63 -16.77 5.85
CA GLU A 65 2.09 -17.87 6.64
C GLU A 65 2.89 -18.15 7.91
N ALA A 66 4.21 -17.99 7.88
CA ALA A 66 5.07 -18.17 9.06
C ALA A 66 4.74 -17.17 10.18
N PHE A 67 4.46 -15.91 9.84
CA PHE A 67 4.02 -14.91 10.82
C PHE A 67 2.61 -15.21 11.36
N GLY A 68 1.69 -15.72 10.53
CA GLY A 68 0.34 -16.09 10.96
C GLY A 68 0.27 -17.32 11.88
N ARG A 69 1.29 -18.19 11.89
CA ARG A 69 1.35 -19.40 12.74
C ARG A 69 2.12 -19.20 14.04
N SER A 70 2.77 -18.05 14.20
CA SER A 70 3.62 -17.75 15.35
C SER A 70 2.91 -16.75 16.24
N ASP A 71 2.82 -16.99 17.55
CA ASP A 71 2.51 -15.95 18.56
C ASP A 71 3.70 -14.97 18.66
N TYR A 72 4.13 -14.41 17.53
CA TYR A 72 5.34 -13.62 17.41
C TYR A 72 5.09 -12.26 18.06
N GLN A 73 5.32 -12.17 19.36
CA GLN A 73 5.43 -10.89 20.03
C GLN A 73 6.71 -10.22 19.57
N CYS A 74 6.58 -9.25 18.67
CA CYS A 74 7.63 -8.28 18.40
C CYS A 74 7.96 -7.56 19.71
N ARG A 75 9.02 -7.98 20.41
CA ARG A 75 9.59 -7.22 21.52
C ARG A 75 10.42 -6.09 20.93
N ILE A 76 9.90 -4.87 21.08
CA ILE A 76 10.60 -3.60 20.82
C ILE A 76 11.52 -3.30 22.00
#